data_AF-A0A7C8JYF6-F1
#
_entry.id   AF-A0A7C8JYF6-F1
#
_cell.length_a   1.000
_cell.length_b   1.000
_cell.length_c   1.000
_cell.angle_alpha   90.00
_cell.angle_beta   90.00
_cell.angle_gamma   90.00
#
_symmetry.space_group_name_H-M   'P 1'
#
loop_
_entity.id
_entity.type
_entity.pdbx_description
1 polymer ?
#
loop_
_entity_poly.entity_id
_entity_poly.type
_entity_poly.pdbx_seq_one_letter_code
_entity_poly.pdbx_strand_id
1 'polypeptide(L)'
;MSWAGFKKTVNRATTQVMMKAGQIERTNDREYEVEERRFRVMEAAANNLQKEAKGYLDSLRAMTASQMRIAETIDSFYGDSGARDGVSRSYRQAVEELDIETIKALDGPYRTTVLEPISRFCAYFPDINECVKKRNNKLLDYDALRNKVKKLVEKPDQDPTKLPRAEKEAQMAKEIYEALNDQLQTELPKLIELRVPYLDPSFEALVKIQLRFCAEAYSRMAQVQQYLDANTREEYAQGQLDSRVEQVLQEIRDLSIAGGA
;
A
#
# COMPACT_ATOMS: atom_id res chain seq x y z
N MET A 1 19.39 -19.70 -15.40
CA MET A 1 18.95 -19.30 -16.76
C MET A 1 19.62 -20.20 -17.78
N SER A 2 18.89 -20.73 -18.78
CA SER A 2 19.47 -21.57 -19.83
C SER A 2 20.14 -20.73 -20.92
N TRP A 3 21.14 -21.29 -21.61
CA TRP A 3 21.85 -20.65 -22.75
C TRP A 3 20.89 -20.19 -23.86
N ALA A 4 19.85 -20.97 -24.13
CA ALA A 4 18.78 -20.62 -25.08
C ALA A 4 17.95 -19.41 -24.61
N GLY A 5 17.73 -19.27 -23.29
CA GLY A 5 17.07 -18.11 -22.70
C GLY A 5 17.91 -16.84 -22.84
N PHE A 6 19.21 -16.94 -22.55
CA PHE A 6 20.15 -15.81 -22.71
C PHE A 6 20.19 -15.31 -24.16
N LYS A 7 20.31 -16.22 -25.14
CA LYS A 7 20.30 -15.87 -26.58
C LYS A 7 19.02 -15.14 -27.00
N LYS A 8 17.86 -15.57 -26.49
CA LYS A 8 16.58 -14.89 -26.77
C LYS A 8 16.53 -13.49 -26.18
N THR A 9 17.03 -13.29 -24.96
CA THR A 9 17.09 -11.97 -24.32
C THR A 9 17.95 -10.99 -25.11
N VAL A 10 19.14 -11.43 -25.55
CA VAL A 10 20.03 -10.59 -26.38
C VAL A 10 19.35 -10.23 -27.71
N ASN A 11 18.73 -11.19 -28.39
CA ASN A 11 18.04 -10.93 -29.65
C ASN A 11 16.89 -9.92 -29.48
N ARG A 12 16.12 -9.99 -28.38
CA ARG A 12 15.03 -9.05 -28.09
C ARG A 12 15.55 -7.64 -27.81
N ALA A 13 16.67 -7.51 -27.10
CA ALA A 13 17.31 -6.22 -26.88
C ALA A 13 17.72 -5.58 -28.21
N THR A 14 18.30 -6.36 -29.13
CA THR A 14 18.64 -5.89 -30.48
C THR A 14 17.39 -5.45 -31.26
N THR A 15 16.29 -6.22 -31.20
CA THR A 15 15.02 -5.85 -31.84
C THR A 15 14.48 -4.52 -31.30
N GLN A 16 14.49 -4.30 -29.99
CA GLN A 16 14.04 -3.04 -29.39
C GLN A 16 14.87 -1.84 -29.86
N VAL A 17 16.18 -1.98 -29.98
CA VAL A 17 17.06 -0.92 -30.50
C VAL A 17 16.72 -0.61 -31.96
N MET A 18 16.55 -1.64 -32.80
CA MET A 18 16.18 -1.47 -34.21
C MET A 18 14.79 -0.82 -34.38
N MET A 19 13.81 -1.15 -33.52
CA MET A 19 12.51 -0.48 -33.50
C MET A 19 12.64 1.02 -33.19
N LYS A 20 13.43 1.38 -32.16
CA LYS A 20 13.68 2.79 -31.82
C LYS A 20 14.39 3.55 -32.94
N ALA A 21 15.21 2.86 -33.73
CA ALA A 21 15.86 3.42 -34.91
C ALA A 21 14.97 3.45 -36.17
N GLY A 22 13.70 3.03 -36.09
CA GLY A 22 12.77 2.99 -37.23
C GLY A 22 13.04 1.87 -38.24
N GLN A 23 13.95 0.94 -37.94
CA GLN A 23 14.34 -0.14 -38.84
C GLN A 23 13.40 -1.36 -38.78
N ILE A 24 12.52 -1.42 -37.77
CA ILE A 24 11.51 -2.46 -37.57
C ILE A 24 10.18 -1.78 -37.26
N GLU A 25 9.14 -2.13 -38.03
CA GLU A 25 7.77 -1.70 -37.74
C GLU A 25 7.28 -2.33 -36.44
N ARG A 26 6.81 -1.49 -35.52
CA ARG A 26 6.28 -1.88 -34.22
C ARG A 26 4.78 -2.14 -34.32
N THR A 27 4.33 -3.26 -33.77
CA THR A 27 2.90 -3.51 -33.61
C THR A 27 2.30 -2.59 -32.53
N ASN A 28 1.12 -2.04 -32.79
CA ASN A 28 0.43 -1.07 -31.93
C ASN A 28 -0.89 -1.66 -31.42
N ASP A 29 -0.96 -1.92 -30.12
CA ASP A 29 -2.10 -2.59 -29.48
C ASP A 29 -2.81 -1.65 -28.52
N ARG A 30 -3.40 -0.59 -29.08
CA ARG A 30 -3.93 0.54 -28.30
C ARG A 30 -4.92 0.15 -27.21
N GLU A 31 -5.79 -0.83 -27.48
CA GLU A 31 -6.76 -1.33 -26.50
C GLU A 31 -6.06 -2.02 -25.31
N TYR A 32 -5.06 -2.86 -25.60
CA TYR A 32 -4.26 -3.50 -24.54
C TYR A 32 -3.46 -2.44 -23.75
N GLU A 33 -2.87 -1.45 -24.41
CA GLU A 33 -2.09 -0.40 -23.74
C GLU A 33 -2.94 0.43 -22.75
N VAL A 34 -4.23 0.64 -23.05
CA VAL A 34 -5.18 1.29 -22.14
C VAL A 34 -5.40 0.42 -20.90
N GLU A 35 -5.70 -0.86 -21.07
CA GLU A 35 -5.98 -1.78 -19.96
C GLU A 35 -4.73 -2.06 -19.11
N GLU A 36 -3.55 -2.19 -19.72
CA GLU A 36 -2.29 -2.27 -18.99
C GLU A 36 -2.09 -1.01 -18.13
N ARG A 37 -2.31 0.18 -18.69
CA ARG A 37 -2.13 1.44 -17.94
C ARG A 37 -3.10 1.53 -16.76
N ARG A 38 -4.36 1.14 -16.94
CA ARG A 38 -5.36 1.07 -15.85
C ARG A 38 -4.94 0.08 -14.77
N PHE A 39 -4.46 -1.11 -15.18
CA PHE A 39 -3.92 -2.11 -14.26
C PHE A 39 -2.74 -1.56 -13.45
N ARG A 40 -1.78 -0.89 -14.08
CA ARG A 40 -0.62 -0.29 -13.39
C ARG A 40 -1.00 0.76 -12.35
N VAL A 41 -2.00 1.59 -12.66
CA VAL A 41 -2.53 2.58 -11.71
C VAL A 41 -3.15 1.88 -10.49
N MET A 42 -3.97 0.85 -10.72
CA MET A 42 -4.58 0.07 -9.65
C MET A 42 -3.52 -0.67 -8.81
N GLU A 43 -2.55 -1.33 -9.45
CA GLU A 43 -1.44 -2.04 -8.80
C GLU A 43 -0.66 -1.11 -7.88
N ALA A 44 -0.28 0.08 -8.36
CA ALA A 44 0.44 1.06 -7.56
C ALA A 44 -0.39 1.54 -6.35
N ALA A 45 -1.68 1.84 -6.57
CA ALA A 45 -2.58 2.28 -5.50
C ALA A 45 -2.78 1.19 -4.43
N ALA A 46 -2.97 -0.07 -4.84
CA ALA A 46 -3.17 -1.20 -3.93
C ALA A 46 -1.90 -1.52 -3.11
N ASN A 47 -0.72 -1.50 -3.73
CA ASN A 47 0.55 -1.67 -3.01
C ASN A 47 0.79 -0.52 -2.01
N ASN A 48 0.45 0.71 -2.38
CA ASN A 48 0.53 1.84 -1.46
C ASN A 48 -0.45 1.66 -0.30
N LEU A 49 -1.70 1.28 -0.57
CA LEU A 49 -2.70 0.98 0.45
C LEU A 49 -2.22 -0.11 1.42
N GLN A 50 -1.61 -1.19 0.92
CA GLN A 50 -1.04 -2.25 1.77
C GLN A 50 0.02 -1.70 2.73
N LYS A 51 0.93 -0.86 2.22
CA LYS A 51 1.98 -0.23 3.01
C LYS A 51 1.40 0.69 4.07
N GLU A 52 0.50 1.59 3.69
CA GLU A 52 -0.10 2.57 4.61
C GLU A 52 -1.01 1.89 5.65
N ALA A 53 -1.79 0.87 5.26
CA ALA A 53 -2.62 0.12 6.19
C ALA A 53 -1.77 -0.61 7.25
N LYS A 54 -0.61 -1.14 6.86
CA LYS A 54 0.34 -1.73 7.83
C LYS A 54 0.95 -0.66 8.72
N GLY A 55 1.41 0.45 8.12
CA GLY A 55 1.98 1.58 8.85
C GLY A 55 1.03 2.16 9.89
N TYR A 56 -0.27 2.20 9.59
CA TYR A 56 -1.31 2.63 10.53
C TYR A 56 -1.34 1.75 11.79
N LEU A 57 -1.37 0.42 11.64
CA LEU A 57 -1.38 -0.50 12.78
C LEU A 57 -0.10 -0.38 13.62
N ASP A 58 1.06 -0.29 12.96
CA ASP A 58 2.34 -0.12 13.63
C ASP A 58 2.40 1.22 14.38
N SER A 59 1.82 2.30 13.81
CA SER A 59 1.73 3.61 14.46
C SER A 59 0.81 3.58 15.68
N LEU A 60 -0.33 2.89 15.61
CA LEU A 60 -1.23 2.72 16.75
C LEU A 60 -0.53 2.02 17.92
N ARG A 61 0.17 0.92 17.65
CA ARG A 61 0.95 0.19 18.66
C ARG A 61 2.06 1.05 19.27
N ALA A 62 2.77 1.81 18.43
CA ALA A 62 3.83 2.70 18.90
C ALA A 62 3.29 3.83 19.79
N MET A 63 2.14 4.40 19.41
CA MET A 63 1.46 5.45 20.16
C MET A 63 1.04 4.96 21.55
N THR A 64 0.35 3.81 21.66
CA THR A 64 -0.10 3.32 22.97
C THR A 64 1.06 2.89 23.86
N ALA A 65 2.09 2.26 23.29
CA ALA A 65 3.30 1.96 24.03
C ALA A 65 4.00 3.24 24.55
N SER A 66 3.96 4.34 23.78
CA SER A 66 4.47 5.63 24.23
C SER A 66 3.62 6.25 25.33
N GLN A 67 2.29 6.19 25.18
CA GLN A 67 1.35 6.68 26.18
C GLN A 67 1.51 5.93 27.50
N MET A 68 1.74 4.61 27.45
CA MET A 68 2.01 3.78 28.63
C MET A 68 3.27 4.22 29.37
N ARG A 69 4.39 4.45 28.66
CA ARG A 69 5.63 4.95 29.30
C ARG A 69 5.44 6.31 29.97
N ILE A 70 4.65 7.21 29.36
CA ILE A 70 4.31 8.50 29.96
C ILE A 70 3.53 8.27 31.26
N ALA A 71 2.50 7.43 31.22
CA ALA A 71 1.69 7.08 32.39
C ALA A 71 2.52 6.49 33.54
N GLU A 72 3.40 5.52 33.26
CA GLU A 72 4.30 4.92 34.26
C GLU A 72 5.25 5.96 34.87
N THR A 73 5.77 6.87 34.04
CA THR A 73 6.69 7.91 34.48
C THR A 73 5.96 8.90 35.40
N ILE A 74 4.81 9.42 34.99
CA ILE A 74 3.99 10.33 35.80
C ILE A 74 3.60 9.67 37.13
N ASP A 75 3.15 8.42 37.09
CA ASP A 75 2.80 7.68 38.30
C ASP A 75 4.01 7.48 39.24
N SER A 76 5.20 7.21 38.72
CA SER A 76 6.43 7.12 39.51
C SER A 76 6.84 8.45 40.15
N PHE A 77 6.74 9.56 39.41
CA PHE A 77 7.08 10.90 39.92
C PHE A 77 6.09 11.41 40.98
N TYR A 78 4.79 11.20 40.78
CA TYR A 78 3.73 11.76 41.63
C TYR A 78 3.15 10.76 42.64
N GLY A 79 3.41 9.46 42.50
CA GLY A 79 2.72 8.38 43.22
C GLY A 79 3.04 8.27 44.71
N ASP A 80 4.30 8.44 45.09
CA ASP A 80 4.77 8.34 46.49
C ASP A 80 4.87 9.71 47.20
N SER A 81 4.83 10.84 46.46
CA SER A 81 5.07 12.17 47.04
C SER A 81 4.20 13.31 46.49
N GLY A 82 3.46 13.15 45.39
CA GLY A 82 3.05 14.29 44.56
C GLY A 82 1.56 14.55 44.34
N ALA A 83 0.67 13.56 44.49
CA ALA A 83 -0.75 13.75 44.15
C ALA A 83 -1.68 13.24 45.27
N ARG A 84 -2.18 14.14 46.12
CA ARG A 84 -3.20 13.83 47.15
C ARG A 84 -4.56 13.41 46.55
N ASP A 85 -4.75 13.55 45.25
CA ASP A 85 -6.02 13.38 44.53
C ASP A 85 -6.15 12.06 43.75
N GLY A 86 -5.08 11.28 43.60
CA GLY A 86 -5.09 9.99 42.90
C GLY A 86 -5.21 10.07 41.37
N VAL A 87 -5.10 11.27 40.78
CA VAL A 87 -5.23 11.50 39.33
C VAL A 87 -4.17 10.75 38.53
N SER A 88 -2.91 10.74 38.99
CA SER A 88 -1.81 10.04 38.29
C SER A 88 -2.05 8.54 38.18
N ARG A 89 -2.55 7.91 39.26
CA ARG A 89 -2.92 6.49 39.28
C ARG A 89 -4.12 6.19 38.39
N SER A 90 -5.15 7.04 38.41
CA SER A 90 -6.31 6.91 37.53
C SER A 90 -5.92 7.04 36.05
N TYR A 91 -5.08 8.01 35.71
CA TYR A 91 -4.55 8.18 34.36
C TYR A 91 -3.78 6.93 33.91
N ARG A 92 -2.89 6.41 34.75
CA ARG A 92 -2.17 5.17 34.46
C ARG A 92 -3.10 4.00 34.19
N GLN A 93 -4.09 3.79 35.05
CA GLN A 93 -5.08 2.73 34.87
C GLN A 93 -5.84 2.89 33.55
N ALA A 94 -6.30 4.11 33.22
CA ALA A 94 -7.02 4.38 31.97
C ALA A 94 -6.15 4.10 30.73
N VAL A 95 -4.84 4.37 30.80
CA VAL A 95 -3.88 4.05 29.74
C VAL A 95 -3.59 2.55 29.64
N GLU A 96 -3.45 1.85 30.77
CA GLU A 96 -3.28 0.39 30.82
C GLU A 96 -4.49 -0.33 30.21
N GLU A 97 -5.70 0.09 30.58
CA GLU A 97 -6.95 -0.42 30.01
C GLU A 97 -7.04 -0.15 28.50
N LEU A 98 -6.64 1.04 28.05
CA LEU A 98 -6.61 1.39 26.62
C LEU A 98 -5.60 0.52 25.83
N ASP A 99 -4.41 0.26 26.38
CA ASP A 99 -3.42 -0.59 25.71
C ASP A 99 -3.88 -2.06 25.63
N ILE A 100 -4.38 -2.60 26.75
CA ILE A 100 -4.77 -4.01 26.84
C ILE A 100 -6.07 -4.28 26.09
N GLU A 101 -7.13 -3.53 26.34
CA GLU A 101 -8.47 -3.85 25.84
C GLU A 101 -8.68 -3.35 24.41
N THR A 102 -8.01 -2.28 23.99
CA THR A 102 -8.25 -1.69 22.67
C THR A 102 -7.21 -2.14 21.66
N ILE A 103 -5.90 -2.01 21.90
CA ILE A 103 -4.91 -2.40 20.88
C ILE A 103 -4.86 -3.91 20.72
N LYS A 104 -4.68 -4.69 21.80
CA LYS A 104 -4.55 -6.15 21.67
C LYS A 104 -5.83 -6.80 21.13
N ALA A 105 -7.00 -6.26 21.46
CA ALA A 105 -8.26 -6.78 20.95
C ALA A 105 -8.59 -6.33 19.53
N LEU A 106 -8.11 -5.16 19.08
CA LEU A 106 -8.29 -4.68 17.70
C LEU A 106 -7.23 -5.20 16.74
N ASP A 107 -6.06 -5.59 17.25
CA ASP A 107 -4.93 -6.05 16.45
C ASP A 107 -5.30 -7.24 15.56
N GLY A 108 -5.84 -8.30 16.16
CA GLY A 108 -6.28 -9.50 15.45
C GLY A 108 -7.32 -9.19 14.38
N PRO A 109 -8.47 -8.57 14.74
CA PRO A 109 -9.48 -8.14 13.78
C PRO A 109 -8.93 -7.28 12.65
N TYR A 110 -8.06 -6.30 12.93
CA TYR A 110 -7.47 -5.44 11.89
C TYR A 110 -6.60 -6.25 10.94
N ARG A 111 -5.74 -7.14 11.47
CA ARG A 111 -4.89 -8.00 10.64
C ARG A 111 -5.74 -8.88 9.72
N THR A 112 -6.76 -9.55 10.26
CA THR A 112 -7.60 -10.50 9.52
C THR A 112 -8.55 -9.82 8.53
N THR A 113 -9.14 -8.69 8.89
CA THR A 113 -10.19 -8.05 8.07
C THR A 113 -9.68 -6.96 7.13
N VAL A 114 -8.49 -6.39 7.42
CA VAL A 114 -7.88 -5.31 6.62
C VAL A 114 -6.58 -5.77 5.96
N LEU A 115 -5.57 -6.15 6.75
CA LEU A 115 -4.23 -6.41 6.21
C LEU A 115 -4.14 -7.66 5.35
N GLU A 116 -4.74 -8.76 5.80
CA GLU A 116 -4.69 -10.05 5.08
C GLU A 116 -5.40 -9.98 3.72
N PRO A 117 -6.63 -9.44 3.59
CA PRO A 117 -7.28 -9.29 2.28
C PRO A 117 -6.49 -8.38 1.34
N ILE A 118 -6.05 -7.20 1.79
CA ILE A 118 -5.23 -6.29 0.96
C ILE A 118 -3.94 -6.99 0.52
N SER A 119 -3.28 -7.70 1.43
CA SER A 119 -2.05 -8.43 1.10
C SER A 119 -2.29 -9.57 0.11
N ARG A 120 -3.39 -10.30 0.24
CA ARG A 120 -3.77 -11.36 -0.70
C ARG A 120 -4.09 -10.78 -2.07
N PHE A 121 -4.76 -9.63 -2.15
CA PHE A 121 -5.00 -8.93 -3.41
C PHE A 121 -3.68 -8.55 -4.10
N CYS A 122 -2.75 -7.93 -3.36
CA CYS A 122 -1.44 -7.55 -3.90
C CYS A 122 -0.58 -8.77 -4.30
N ALA A 123 -0.77 -9.92 -3.66
CA ALA A 123 -0.01 -11.13 -3.94
C ALA A 123 -0.24 -11.70 -5.35
N TYR A 124 -1.32 -11.32 -6.05
CA TYR A 124 -1.58 -11.74 -7.43
C TYR A 124 -0.76 -10.93 -8.46
N PHE A 125 -0.33 -9.72 -8.13
CA PHE A 125 0.32 -8.83 -9.09
C PHE A 125 1.63 -9.38 -9.69
N PRO A 126 2.51 -10.07 -8.94
CA PRO A 126 3.72 -10.67 -9.51
C PRO A 126 3.42 -11.64 -10.67
N ASP A 127 2.40 -12.48 -10.54
CA ASP A 127 2.04 -13.45 -11.58
C ASP A 127 1.47 -12.76 -12.82
N ILE A 128 0.61 -11.76 -12.61
CA ILE A 128 0.04 -10.94 -13.70
C ILE A 128 1.16 -10.18 -14.43
N ASN A 129 2.14 -9.66 -13.68
CA ASN A 129 3.31 -8.99 -14.24
C ASN A 129 4.17 -9.91 -15.10
N GLU A 130 4.34 -11.17 -14.71
CA GLU A 130 5.03 -12.15 -15.53
C GLU A 130 4.24 -12.48 -16.81
N CYS A 131 2.90 -12.52 -16.77
CA CYS A 131 2.07 -12.64 -17.97
C CYS A 131 2.24 -11.44 -18.92
N VAL A 132 2.18 -10.20 -18.41
CA VAL A 132 2.42 -8.96 -19.17
C VAL A 132 3.81 -8.98 -19.82
N LYS A 133 4.84 -9.34 -19.05
CA LYS A 133 6.22 -9.46 -19.54
C LYS A 133 6.35 -10.55 -20.61
N LYS A 134 5.67 -11.69 -20.44
CA LYS A 134 5.66 -12.77 -21.42
C LYS A 134 5.00 -12.33 -22.72
N ARG A 135 3.86 -11.63 -22.66
CA ARG A 135 3.19 -11.02 -23.82
C ARG A 135 4.12 -10.07 -24.56
N ASN A 136 4.75 -9.12 -23.85
CA ASN A 136 5.67 -8.15 -24.44
C ASN A 136 6.90 -8.82 -25.11
N ASN A 137 7.44 -9.87 -24.50
CA ASN A 137 8.50 -10.67 -25.11
C ASN A 137 8.05 -11.38 -26.39
N LYS A 138 6.80 -11.85 -26.45
CA LYS A 138 6.24 -12.53 -27.63
C LYS A 138 5.91 -11.56 -28.76
N LEU A 139 5.46 -10.36 -28.43
CA LEU A 139 5.30 -9.28 -29.40
C LEU A 139 6.63 -8.93 -30.10
N LEU A 140 7.73 -8.82 -29.32
CA LEU A 140 9.06 -8.58 -29.88
C LEU A 140 9.56 -9.74 -30.76
N ASP A 141 9.30 -10.98 -30.35
CA ASP A 141 9.66 -12.17 -31.14
C ASP A 141 8.88 -12.16 -32.48
N TYR A 142 7.58 -11.83 -32.45
CA TYR A 142 6.73 -11.72 -33.64
C TYR A 142 7.19 -10.60 -34.57
N ASP A 143 7.39 -9.38 -34.07
CA ASP A 143 7.81 -8.24 -34.90
C ASP A 143 9.18 -8.47 -35.56
N ALA A 144 10.11 -9.13 -34.86
CA ALA A 144 11.40 -9.52 -35.43
C ALA A 144 11.26 -10.52 -36.59
N LEU A 145 10.40 -11.54 -36.43
CA LEU A 145 10.13 -12.54 -37.47
C LEU A 145 9.35 -11.95 -38.64
N ARG A 146 8.37 -11.07 -38.39
CA ARG A 146 7.66 -10.31 -39.43
C ARG A 146 8.63 -9.48 -40.26
N ASN A 147 9.58 -8.79 -39.63
CA ASN A 147 10.61 -8.03 -40.34
C ASN A 147 11.56 -8.94 -41.14
N LYS A 148 11.91 -10.12 -40.63
CA LYS A 148 12.70 -11.13 -41.35
C LYS A 148 11.98 -11.60 -42.61
N VAL A 149 10.68 -11.88 -42.52
CA VAL A 149 9.83 -12.22 -43.67
C VAL A 149 9.83 -11.08 -44.68
N LYS A 150 9.55 -9.83 -44.24
CA LYS A 150 9.57 -8.64 -45.11
C LYS A 150 10.88 -8.53 -45.91
N LYS A 151 12.03 -8.66 -45.24
CA LYS A 151 13.35 -8.62 -45.89
C LYS A 151 13.57 -9.75 -46.90
N LEU A 152 13.09 -10.96 -46.62
CA LEU A 152 13.19 -12.10 -47.55
C LEU A 152 12.26 -11.97 -48.75
N VAL A 153 11.13 -11.27 -48.60
CA VAL A 153 10.24 -10.92 -49.72
C VAL A 153 10.86 -9.84 -50.60
N GLU A 154 11.40 -8.77 -49.99
CA GLU A 154 12.06 -7.67 -50.71
C GLU A 154 13.35 -8.12 -51.42
N LYS A 155 14.10 -9.03 -50.79
CA LYS A 155 15.32 -9.62 -51.34
C LYS A 155 15.27 -11.15 -51.19
N PRO A 156 14.73 -11.87 -52.19
CA PRO A 156 14.67 -13.32 -52.19
C PRO A 156 16.04 -13.95 -52.02
N ASP A 157 16.10 -14.98 -51.18
CA ASP A 157 17.31 -15.78 -50.96
C ASP A 157 17.47 -16.84 -52.07
N GLN A 158 18.68 -17.34 -52.27
CA GLN A 158 18.95 -18.42 -53.22
C GLN A 158 18.31 -19.74 -52.79
N ASP A 159 18.12 -19.93 -51.47
CA ASP A 159 17.41 -21.10 -50.93
C ASP A 159 15.89 -20.83 -50.90
N PRO A 160 15.10 -21.48 -51.78
CA PRO A 160 13.65 -21.25 -51.88
C PRO A 160 12.88 -21.71 -50.63
N THR A 161 13.51 -22.49 -49.72
CA THR A 161 12.87 -22.96 -48.50
C THR A 161 12.93 -21.95 -47.36
N LYS A 162 13.80 -20.93 -47.43
CA LYS A 162 14.00 -19.96 -46.34
C LYS A 162 12.79 -19.08 -46.10
N LEU A 163 12.17 -18.57 -47.17
CA LEU A 163 10.98 -17.73 -47.04
C LEU A 163 9.79 -18.51 -46.45
N PRO A 164 9.38 -19.68 -46.98
CA PRO A 164 8.32 -20.48 -46.39
C PRO A 164 8.57 -20.87 -44.92
N ARG A 165 9.83 -21.15 -44.55
CA ARG A 165 10.20 -21.43 -43.16
C ARG A 165 10.04 -20.19 -42.27
N ALA A 166 10.51 -19.03 -42.71
CA ALA A 166 10.38 -17.79 -41.96
C ALA A 166 8.92 -17.36 -41.81
N GLU A 167 8.08 -17.56 -42.82
CA GLU A 167 6.64 -17.32 -42.76
C GLU A 167 5.96 -18.22 -41.74
N LYS A 168 6.27 -19.52 -41.74
CA LYS A 168 5.76 -20.46 -40.74
C LYS A 168 6.19 -20.10 -39.32
N GLU A 169 7.46 -19.70 -39.13
CA GLU A 169 7.98 -19.21 -37.85
C GLU A 169 7.23 -17.95 -37.37
N ALA A 170 7.02 -16.99 -38.27
CA ALA A 170 6.30 -15.75 -37.98
C ALA A 170 4.83 -16.00 -37.63
N GLN A 171 4.16 -16.90 -38.34
CA GLN A 171 2.78 -17.28 -38.07
C GLN A 171 2.62 -17.95 -36.70
N MET A 172 3.51 -18.89 -36.36
CA MET A 172 3.53 -19.50 -35.03
C MET A 172 3.80 -18.47 -33.92
N ALA A 173 4.70 -17.52 -34.15
CA ALA A 173 4.96 -16.45 -33.19
C ALA A 173 3.76 -15.51 -33.00
N LYS A 174 3.05 -15.22 -34.09
CA LYS A 174 1.81 -14.43 -34.09
C LYS A 174 0.73 -15.08 -33.24
N GLU A 175 0.43 -16.36 -33.48
CA GLU A 175 -0.60 -17.11 -32.73
C GLU A 175 -0.30 -17.13 -31.22
N ILE A 176 0.95 -17.34 -30.82
CA ILE A 176 1.36 -17.32 -29.41
C ILE A 176 1.21 -15.92 -28.80
N TYR A 177 1.56 -14.88 -29.55
CA TYR A 177 1.41 -13.49 -29.12
C TYR A 177 -0.07 -13.12 -28.95
N GLU A 178 -0.90 -13.37 -29.96
CA GLU A 178 -2.33 -13.05 -29.98
C GLU A 178 -3.06 -13.75 -28.84
N ALA A 179 -2.79 -15.04 -28.61
CA ALA A 179 -3.39 -15.76 -27.49
C ALA A 179 -3.10 -15.11 -26.12
N LEU A 180 -1.88 -14.62 -25.88
CA LEU A 180 -1.52 -13.91 -24.64
C LEU A 180 -2.13 -12.50 -24.59
N ASN A 181 -2.19 -11.83 -25.74
CA ASN A 181 -2.77 -10.50 -25.85
C ASN A 181 -4.27 -10.52 -25.52
N ASP A 182 -5.01 -11.43 -26.14
CA ASP A 182 -6.46 -11.56 -25.99
C ASP A 182 -6.81 -11.99 -24.56
N GLN A 183 -6.00 -12.88 -23.96
CA GLN A 183 -6.13 -13.24 -22.56
C GLN A 183 -5.99 -12.02 -21.65
N LEU A 184 -4.95 -11.20 -21.82
CA LEU A 184 -4.75 -10.02 -20.97
C LEU A 184 -5.79 -8.93 -21.23
N GLN A 185 -6.22 -8.71 -22.47
CA GLN A 185 -7.31 -7.78 -22.79
C GLN A 185 -8.63 -8.21 -22.15
N THR A 186 -8.85 -9.50 -21.97
CA THR A 186 -10.06 -10.04 -21.34
C THR A 186 -9.99 -10.01 -19.81
N GLU A 187 -8.84 -10.35 -19.24
CA GLU A 187 -8.71 -10.59 -17.80
C GLU A 187 -8.34 -9.32 -17.00
N LEU A 188 -7.57 -8.38 -17.57
CA LEU A 188 -7.21 -7.15 -16.86
C LEU A 188 -8.42 -6.29 -16.48
N PRO A 189 -9.42 -6.04 -17.37
CA PRO A 189 -10.61 -5.27 -17.01
C PRO A 189 -11.40 -5.93 -15.88
N LYS A 190 -11.56 -7.27 -15.91
CA LYS A 190 -12.27 -8.03 -14.87
C LYS A 190 -11.59 -7.89 -13.52
N LEU A 191 -10.26 -8.03 -13.48
CA LEU A 191 -9.49 -7.82 -12.25
C LEU A 191 -9.68 -6.40 -11.70
N ILE A 192 -9.64 -5.41 -12.59
CA ILE A 192 -9.86 -4.01 -12.23
C ILE A 192 -11.25 -3.85 -11.62
N GLU A 193 -12.31 -4.39 -12.23
CA GLU A 193 -13.67 -4.31 -11.71
C GLU A 193 -13.84 -5.01 -10.35
N LEU A 194 -13.22 -6.17 -10.17
CA LEU A 194 -13.28 -6.96 -8.93
C LEU A 194 -12.64 -6.26 -7.73
N ARG A 195 -11.76 -5.27 -7.94
CA ARG A 195 -11.07 -4.56 -6.85
C ARG A 195 -12.04 -3.97 -5.81
N VAL A 196 -13.18 -3.46 -6.26
CA VAL A 196 -14.17 -2.78 -5.41
C VAL A 196 -14.88 -3.79 -4.49
N PRO A 197 -15.64 -4.77 -5.02
CA PRO A 197 -16.33 -5.74 -4.15
C PRO A 197 -15.35 -6.57 -3.30
N TYR A 198 -14.10 -6.75 -3.74
CA TYR A 198 -13.08 -7.43 -2.94
C TYR A 198 -12.59 -6.60 -1.74
N LEU A 199 -12.39 -5.29 -1.91
CA LEU A 199 -11.82 -4.41 -0.88
C LEU A 199 -12.88 -3.69 -0.04
N ASP A 200 -14.12 -3.59 -0.50
CA ASP A 200 -15.22 -2.93 0.22
C ASP A 200 -15.40 -3.45 1.66
N PRO A 201 -15.43 -4.77 1.92
CA PRO A 201 -15.54 -5.28 3.29
C PRO A 201 -14.36 -4.88 4.17
N SER A 202 -13.15 -4.80 3.61
CA SER A 202 -11.96 -4.34 4.33
C SER A 202 -12.02 -2.86 4.65
N PHE A 203 -12.57 -2.04 3.75
CA PHE A 203 -12.78 -0.62 4.00
C PHE A 203 -13.83 -0.40 5.11
N GLU A 204 -14.94 -1.13 5.06
CA GLU A 204 -15.96 -1.09 6.10
C GLU A 204 -15.38 -1.52 7.47
N ALA A 205 -14.61 -2.61 7.50
CA ALA A 205 -13.96 -3.09 8.71
C ALA A 205 -12.95 -2.06 9.27
N LEU A 206 -12.16 -1.43 8.39
CA LEU A 206 -11.23 -0.38 8.76
C LEU A 206 -11.94 0.77 9.49
N VAL A 207 -13.01 1.32 8.90
CA VAL A 207 -13.77 2.42 9.50
C VAL A 207 -14.37 2.02 10.85
N LYS A 208 -14.94 0.82 10.96
CA LYS A 208 -15.52 0.32 12.22
C LYS A 208 -14.46 0.15 13.32
N ILE A 209 -13.29 -0.38 12.97
CA ILE A 209 -12.17 -0.54 13.90
C ILE A 209 -11.67 0.82 14.37
N GLN A 210 -11.50 1.79 13.47
CA GLN A 210 -11.08 3.14 13.80
C GLN A 210 -12.10 3.85 14.72
N LEU A 211 -13.39 3.74 14.39
CA LEU A 211 -14.46 4.30 15.22
C LEU A 211 -14.44 3.69 16.63
N ARG A 212 -14.31 2.37 16.73
CA ARG A 212 -14.24 1.66 18.01
C ARG A 212 -13.01 2.11 18.81
N PHE A 213 -11.85 2.19 18.18
CA PHE A 213 -10.62 2.68 18.82
C PHE A 213 -10.83 4.08 19.41
N CYS A 214 -11.34 5.02 18.63
CA CYS A 214 -11.55 6.40 19.08
C CYS A 214 -12.59 6.50 20.20
N ALA A 215 -13.69 5.74 20.10
CA ALA A 215 -14.74 5.74 21.12
C ALA A 215 -14.25 5.16 22.45
N GLU A 216 -13.52 4.04 22.41
CA GLU A 216 -12.92 3.45 23.61
C GLU A 216 -11.86 4.38 24.21
N ALA A 217 -10.96 4.94 23.40
CA ALA A 217 -9.95 5.91 23.84
C ALA A 217 -10.58 7.12 24.54
N TYR A 218 -11.61 7.71 23.94
CA TYR A 218 -12.36 8.80 24.56
C TYR A 218 -12.98 8.39 25.88
N SER A 219 -13.68 7.25 25.92
CA SER A 219 -14.35 6.76 27.13
C SER A 219 -13.38 6.53 28.27
N ARG A 220 -12.18 5.96 28.02
CA ARG A 220 -11.16 5.73 29.06
C ARG A 220 -10.58 7.04 29.56
N MET A 221 -10.21 7.94 28.66
CA MET A 221 -9.63 9.23 29.05
C MET A 221 -10.63 10.13 29.77
N ALA A 222 -11.91 10.08 29.39
CA ALA A 222 -12.97 10.83 30.07
C ALA A 222 -13.16 10.41 31.54
N GLN A 223 -12.88 9.16 31.90
CA GLN A 223 -12.96 8.70 33.30
C GLN A 223 -11.92 9.39 34.18
N VAL A 224 -10.74 9.71 33.65
CA VAL A 224 -9.68 10.43 34.37
C VAL A 224 -10.15 11.82 34.80
N GLN A 225 -11.01 12.46 34.00
CA GLN A 225 -11.55 13.79 34.32
C GLN A 225 -12.29 13.83 35.66
N GLN A 226 -12.87 12.71 36.10
CA GLN A 226 -13.62 12.65 37.37
C GLN A 226 -12.72 12.86 38.60
N TYR A 227 -11.42 12.61 38.46
CA TYR A 227 -10.42 12.77 39.51
C TYR A 227 -9.83 14.19 39.53
N LEU A 228 -10.07 15.00 38.50
CA LEU A 228 -9.69 16.41 38.50
C LEU A 228 -10.52 17.19 39.51
N ASP A 229 -9.97 18.28 40.06
CA ASP A 229 -10.69 19.12 41.00
C ASP A 229 -11.96 19.74 40.38
N ALA A 230 -12.92 20.10 41.24
CA ALA A 230 -14.24 20.56 40.81
C ALA A 230 -14.20 21.82 39.94
N ASN A 231 -13.30 22.76 40.24
CA ASN A 231 -13.17 24.00 39.47
C ASN A 231 -12.64 23.71 38.07
N THR A 232 -11.62 22.85 37.95
CA THR A 232 -11.10 22.40 36.65
C THR A 232 -12.17 21.71 35.80
N ARG A 233 -13.05 20.92 36.41
CA ARG A 233 -14.16 20.26 35.69
C ARG A 233 -15.23 21.24 35.21
N GLU A 234 -15.60 22.24 36.04
CA GLU A 234 -16.58 23.27 35.66
C GLU A 234 -16.07 24.15 34.53
N GLU A 235 -14.80 24.55 34.57
CA GLU A 235 -14.16 25.35 33.52
C GLU A 235 -14.05 24.57 32.20
N TYR A 236 -13.75 23.27 32.26
CA TYR A 236 -13.77 22.38 31.09
C TYR A 236 -15.18 22.29 30.48
N ALA A 237 -16.21 22.12 31.31
CA ALA A 237 -17.60 22.06 30.86
C ALA A 237 -18.10 23.39 30.24
N GLN A 238 -17.51 24.52 30.64
CA GLN A 238 -17.78 25.84 30.09
C GLN A 238 -16.94 26.19 28.84
N GLY A 239 -16.05 25.29 28.41
CA GLY A 239 -15.22 25.49 27.21
C GLY A 239 -14.06 26.47 27.39
N GLN A 240 -13.62 26.72 28.63
CA GLN A 240 -12.53 27.67 28.94
C GLN A 240 -11.12 27.07 28.82
N LEU A 241 -10.97 25.95 28.11
CA LEU A 241 -9.73 25.20 27.95
C LEU A 241 -8.57 26.06 27.44
N ASP A 242 -8.80 26.88 26.42
CA ASP A 242 -7.74 27.67 25.78
C ASP A 242 -7.16 28.73 26.72
N SER A 243 -8.02 29.43 27.48
CA SER A 243 -7.60 30.41 28.49
C SER A 243 -6.82 29.77 29.64
N ARG A 244 -7.19 28.54 30.02
CA ARG A 244 -6.47 27.78 31.06
C ARG A 244 -5.13 27.26 30.56
N VAL A 245 -5.03 26.82 29.30
CA VAL A 245 -3.75 26.45 28.68
C VAL A 245 -2.80 27.65 28.69
N GLU A 246 -3.27 28.85 28.34
CA GLU A 246 -2.47 30.08 28.42
C GLU A 246 -2.01 30.40 29.84
N GLN A 247 -2.90 30.26 30.83
CA GLN A 247 -2.56 30.48 32.23
C GLN A 247 -1.53 29.46 32.76
N VAL A 248 -1.70 28.18 32.46
CA VAL A 248 -0.74 27.12 32.84
C VAL A 248 0.60 27.33 32.13
N LEU A 249 0.59 27.76 30.86
CA LEU A 249 1.82 28.13 30.15
C LEU A 249 2.53 29.30 30.81
N GLN A 250 1.79 30.28 31.35
CA GLN A 250 2.35 31.38 32.11
C GLN A 250 2.93 30.91 33.46
N GLU A 251 2.22 30.05 34.18
CA GLU A 251 2.73 29.42 35.41
C GLU A 251 4.01 28.60 35.14
N ILE A 252 4.08 27.85 34.04
CA ILE A 252 5.29 27.13 33.61
C ILE A 252 6.45 28.08 33.29
N ARG A 253 6.17 29.25 32.68
CA ARG A 253 7.19 30.29 32.44
C ARG A 253 7.68 30.89 33.76
N ASP A 254 6.78 31.13 34.70
CA ASP A 254 7.11 31.72 36.00
C ASP A 254 7.87 30.70 36.89
N LEU A 255 7.65 29.40 36.69
CA LEU A 255 8.41 28.30 37.30
C LEU A 255 9.76 28.03 36.62
N SER A 256 10.06 28.66 35.48
CA SER A 256 11.37 28.55 34.83
C SER A 256 12.42 29.32 35.61
N ILE A 257 12.95 28.68 36.66
CA ILE A 257 13.99 29.21 37.58
C ILE A 257 15.37 29.38 36.88
N ALA A 258 15.50 29.17 35.57
CA ALA A 258 16.72 29.50 34.83
C ALA A 258 16.39 30.03 33.41
N GLY A 259 16.31 31.34 33.28
CA GLY A 259 16.15 32.00 31.98
C GLY A 259 16.15 33.52 32.05
N GLY A 260 16.93 34.10 32.97
CA GLY A 260 16.95 35.55 33.20
C GLY A 260 18.19 36.01 33.97
N ALA A 261 19.38 35.62 33.52
CA ALA A 261 20.66 36.32 33.66
C ALA A 261 21.68 35.73 32.68
#